data_AF-A0A2J4R7X4-F1
#
_entry.id   AF-A0A2J4R7X4-F1
#
_cell.length_a   1.000
_cell.length_b   1.000
_cell.length_c   1.000
_cell.angle_alpha   90.00
_cell.angle_beta   90.00
_cell.angle_gamma   90.00
#
_symmetry.space_group_name_H-M   'P 1'
#
loop_
_entity.id
_entity.type
_entity.pdbx_description
1 polymer ?
#
loop_
_entity_poly.entity_id
_entity_poly.type
_entity_poly.pdbx_seq_one_letter_code
_entity_poly.pdbx_strand_id
1 'polypeptide(L)'
;MSNETVKKVMAEKRRMTIGQLTDLLVSGALRRELGMDKTEFATLVSVMRSTIRRIEGLEATPRMGLIFNTAAVLRIGIDFPITEERAKK
;
A
#
# COMPACT_ATOMS: atom_id res chain seq x y z
N MET A 1 -6.55 14.48 12.62
CA MET A 1 -6.03 15.06 11.36
C MET A 1 -5.74 13.98 10.28
N SER A 2 -6.48 12.87 10.23
CA SER A 2 -6.16 11.75 9.30
C SER A 2 -6.74 11.92 7.89
N ASN A 3 -7.86 12.64 7.73
CA ASN A 3 -8.58 12.70 6.46
C ASN A 3 -7.93 13.63 5.42
N GLU A 4 -7.33 14.74 5.84
CA GLU A 4 -6.68 15.67 4.90
C GLU A 4 -5.42 15.10 4.25
N THR A 5 -4.60 14.36 5.02
CA THR A 5 -3.39 13.71 4.50
C THR A 5 -3.74 12.60 3.50
N VAL A 6 -4.77 11.78 3.79
CA VAL A 6 -5.26 10.76 2.86
C VAL A 6 -5.75 11.40 1.56
N LYS A 7 -6.51 12.51 1.64
CA LYS A 7 -6.97 13.24 0.45
C LYS A 7 -5.82 13.78 -0.39
N LYS A 8 -4.75 14.29 0.24
CA LYS A 8 -3.54 14.73 -0.45
C LYS A 8 -2.87 13.59 -1.21
N VAL A 9 -2.63 12.46 -0.54
CA VAL A 9 -2.03 11.27 -1.16
C VAL A 9 -2.87 10.76 -2.33
N MET A 10 -4.20 10.71 -2.19
CA MET A 10 -5.11 10.35 -3.28
C MET A 10 -5.07 11.34 -4.45
N ALA A 11 -4.87 12.63 -4.18
CA ALA A 11 -4.81 13.67 -5.21
C ALA A 11 -3.53 13.59 -6.05
N GLU A 12 -2.44 13.06 -5.49
CA GLU A 12 -1.17 12.88 -6.19
C GLU A 12 -1.21 11.80 -7.29
N LYS A 13 -2.24 10.94 -7.29
CA LYS A 13 -2.42 9.87 -8.31
C LYS A 13 -1.15 9.04 -8.53
N ARG A 14 -0.47 8.71 -7.42
CA ARG A 14 0.80 7.98 -7.45
C ARG A 14 0.69 6.70 -8.25
N ARG A 15 1.79 6.34 -8.90
CA ARG A 15 1.95 5.04 -9.56
C ARG A 15 3.17 4.34 -9.01
N MET A 16 3.06 3.04 -8.78
CA MET A 16 4.15 2.23 -8.25
C MET A 16 3.97 0.75 -8.62
N THR A 17 5.06 0.00 -8.61
CA THR A 17 5.02 -1.45 -8.76
C THR A 17 4.50 -2.11 -7.47
N ILE A 18 4.11 -3.39 -7.58
CA ILE A 18 3.76 -4.22 -6.41
C ILE A 18 4.91 -4.24 -5.40
N GLY A 19 6.16 -4.35 -5.87
CA GLY A 19 7.35 -4.37 -5.01
C GLY A 19 7.47 -3.08 -4.19
N GLN A 20 7.38 -1.92 -4.85
CA GLN A 20 7.45 -0.62 -4.18
C GLN A 20 6.35 -0.44 -3.13
N LEU A 21 5.10 -0.81 -3.43
CA LEU A 21 4.02 -0.72 -2.45
C LEU A 21 4.23 -1.69 -1.28
N THR A 22 4.76 -2.88 -1.56
CA THR A 22 5.10 -3.87 -0.54
C THR A 22 6.17 -3.33 0.41
N ASP A 23 7.23 -2.71 -0.12
CA ASP A 23 8.30 -2.12 0.69
C ASP A 23 7.79 -1.01 1.61
N LEU A 24 6.88 -0.17 1.11
CA LEU A 24 6.24 0.89 1.89
C LEU A 24 5.35 0.35 3.02
N LEU A 25 4.69 -0.79 2.79
CA LEU A 25 3.88 -1.49 3.79
C LEU A 25 4.77 -2.16 4.86
N VAL A 26 5.81 -2.89 4.44
CA VAL A 26 6.73 -3.61 5.34
C VAL A 26 7.52 -2.63 6.21
N SER A 27 8.00 -1.52 5.64
CA SER A 27 8.72 -0.49 6.40
C SER A 27 7.82 0.36 7.31
N GLY A 28 6.50 0.25 7.16
CA GLY A 28 5.53 1.15 7.81
C GLY A 28 5.69 2.61 7.39
N ALA A 29 6.38 2.89 6.30
CA ALA A 29 6.59 4.25 5.79
C ALA A 29 5.26 4.87 5.35
N LEU A 30 4.43 4.10 4.63
CA LEU A 30 3.12 4.57 4.15
C LEU A 30 2.20 4.99 5.30
N ARG A 31 2.15 4.19 6.37
CA ARG A 31 1.36 4.53 7.56
C ARG A 31 1.87 5.81 8.23
N ARG A 32 3.19 5.94 8.39
CA ARG A 32 3.82 7.12 9.00
C ARG A 32 3.59 8.38 8.17
N GLU A 33 3.68 8.25 6.85
CA GLU A 33 3.38 9.32 5.90
C GLU A 33 1.93 9.81 6.03
N LEU A 34 0.98 8.88 6.19
CA LEU A 34 -0.42 9.22 6.42
C LEU A 34 -0.68 9.79 7.83
N GLY A 35 0.33 9.82 8.70
CA GLY A 35 0.21 10.29 10.08
C GLY A 35 -0.69 9.39 10.94
N MET A 36 -0.78 8.10 10.60
CA MET A 36 -1.70 7.15 11.24
C MET A 36 -1.00 6.25 12.25
N ASP A 37 -1.72 5.92 13.32
CA ASP A 37 -1.35 4.79 14.16
C ASP A 37 -1.66 3.44 13.49
N LYS A 38 -1.19 2.35 14.08
CA LYS A 38 -1.37 0.99 13.51
C LYS A 38 -2.83 0.57 13.45
N THR A 39 -3.68 1.08 14.33
CA THR A 39 -5.11 0.79 14.38
C THR A 39 -5.83 1.53 13.26
N GLU A 40 -5.61 2.84 13.14
CA GLU A 40 -6.19 3.69 12.10
C GLU A 40 -5.85 3.18 10.70
N PHE A 41 -4.58 2.84 10.47
CA PHE A 41 -4.14 2.30 9.20
C PHE A 41 -4.75 0.92 8.91
N ALA A 42 -4.83 0.05 9.93
CA ALA A 42 -5.46 -1.26 9.78
C ALA A 42 -6.93 -1.13 9.41
N THR A 43 -7.66 -0.19 10.02
CA THR A 43 -9.05 0.13 9.64
C THR A 43 -9.13 0.63 8.21
N LEU A 44 -8.25 1.55 7.80
CA LEU A 44 -8.21 2.10 6.44
C LEU A 44 -8.06 0.99 5.39
N VAL A 45 -7.16 0.05 5.60
CA VAL A 45 -6.86 -1.05 4.66
C VAL A 45 -7.62 -2.35 5.00
N SER A 46 -8.65 -2.26 5.84
CA SER A 46 -9.58 -3.36 6.18
C SER A 46 -8.90 -4.64 6.67
N VAL A 47 -7.94 -4.52 7.59
CA VAL A 47 -7.28 -5.65 8.27
C VAL A 47 -7.22 -5.44 9.78
N MET A 48 -6.79 -6.47 10.52
CA MET A 48 -6.56 -6.34 11.96
C MET A 48 -5.26 -5.57 12.24
N ARG A 49 -5.23 -4.81 13.35
CA ARG A 49 -4.01 -4.15 13.86
C ARG A 49 -2.84 -5.12 14.03
N SER A 50 -3.12 -6.35 14.46
CA SER A 50 -2.11 -7.41 14.62
C SER A 50 -1.43 -7.75 13.30
N THR A 51 -2.15 -7.71 12.18
CA THR A 51 -1.59 -7.90 10.84
C THR A 51 -0.56 -6.81 10.51
N ILE A 52 -0.91 -5.54 10.71
CA ILE A 52 0.01 -4.41 10.48
C ILE A 52 1.23 -4.51 11.41
N ARG A 53 1.01 -4.83 12.70
CA ARG A 53 2.11 -5.03 13.67
C ARG A 53 3.09 -6.10 13.21
N ARG A 54 2.59 -7.26 12.76
CA ARG A 54 3.42 -8.37 12.30
C ARG A 54 4.21 -8.03 11.04
N ILE A 55 3.57 -7.37 10.07
CA ILE A 55 4.22 -6.93 8.83
C ILE A 55 5.35 -5.95 9.12
N GLU A 56 5.07 -4.89 9.89
CA GLU A 56 6.09 -3.88 10.24
C GLU A 56 7.17 -4.43 11.19
N GLY A 57 6.86 -5.48 11.94
CA GLY A 57 7.80 -6.19 12.81
C GLY A 57 8.61 -7.28 12.11
N LEU A 58 8.48 -7.42 10.78
CA LEU A 58 9.12 -8.49 9.99
C LEU A 58 8.73 -9.92 10.43
N GLU A 59 7.60 -10.08 11.12
CA GLU A 59 7.01 -11.35 11.58
C GLU A 59 6.04 -11.96 10.54
N ALA A 60 5.73 -11.22 9.46
CA ALA A 60 4.84 -11.65 8.38
C ALA A 60 5.08 -10.85 7.10
N THR A 61 4.72 -11.43 5.95
CA THR A 61 4.72 -10.74 4.65
C THR A 61 3.31 -10.23 4.30
N PRO A 62 3.17 -9.06 3.65
CA PRO A 62 1.88 -8.59 3.15
C PRO A 62 1.32 -9.57 2.12
N ARG A 63 0.06 -9.99 2.30
CA ARG A 63 -0.64 -10.78 1.26
C ARG A 63 -1.04 -9.86 0.11
N MET A 64 -1.14 -10.41 -1.11
CA MET A 64 -1.58 -9.67 -2.31
C MET A 64 -2.89 -8.91 -2.09
N GLY A 65 -3.85 -9.48 -1.36
CA GLY A 65 -5.11 -8.81 -1.04
C GLY A 65 -4.92 -7.50 -0.26
N LEU A 66 -3.99 -7.46 0.70
CA LEU A 66 -3.66 -6.24 1.45
C LEU A 66 -3.00 -5.20 0.54
N ILE A 67 -2.08 -5.63 -0.33
CA ILE A 67 -1.37 -4.74 -1.26
C ILE A 67 -2.38 -4.07 -2.20
N PHE A 68 -3.25 -4.86 -2.86
CA PHE A 68 -4.26 -4.32 -3.78
C PHE A 68 -5.32 -3.50 -3.06
N ASN A 69 -5.76 -3.89 -1.86
CA ASN A 69 -6.71 -3.08 -1.10
C ASN A 69 -6.11 -1.73 -0.72
N THR A 70 -4.85 -1.71 -0.28
CA THR A 70 -4.12 -0.46 0.01
C THR A 70 -4.04 0.42 -1.23
N ALA A 71 -3.71 -0.16 -2.39
CA ALA A 71 -3.64 0.57 -3.64
C ALA A 71 -5.00 1.18 -4.03
N ALA A 72 -6.07 0.40 -3.93
CA ALA A 72 -7.43 0.84 -4.25
C ALA A 72 -7.90 1.96 -3.31
N VAL A 73 -7.73 1.78 -2.00
CA VAL A 73 -8.14 2.76 -0.99
C VAL A 73 -7.39 4.08 -1.18
N LEU A 74 -6.09 4.04 -1.48
CA LEU A 74 -5.27 5.25 -1.65
C LEU A 74 -5.24 5.79 -3.09
N ARG A 75 -6.00 5.18 -4.02
CA ARG A 75 -6.00 5.52 -5.46
C ARG A 75 -4.60 5.52 -6.09
N ILE A 76 -3.78 4.56 -5.67
CA ILE A 76 -2.46 4.32 -6.22
C ILE A 76 -2.58 3.38 -7.42
N GLY A 77 -2.09 3.82 -8.58
CA GLY A 77 -2.00 2.97 -9.77
C GLY A 77 -0.90 1.92 -9.60
N ILE A 78 -1.20 0.67 -9.93
CA ILE A 78 -0.20 -0.40 -9.96
C ILE A 78 0.37 -0.52 -11.36
N ASP A 79 1.69 -0.34 -11.48
CA ASP A 79 2.43 -0.58 -12.72
C ASP A 79 2.82 -2.05 -12.80
N PHE A 80 2.37 -2.70 -13.86
CA PHE A 80 2.77 -4.05 -14.22
C PHE A 80 3.90 -3.98 -15.24
N PRO A 81 4.95 -4.80 -15.10
CA PRO A 81 5.97 -4.90 -16.14
C PRO A 81 5.30 -5.32 -17.44
N ILE A 82 5.57 -4.58 -18.52
CA ILE A 82 5.14 -4.96 -19.86
C ILE A 82 6.05 -6.10 -20.28
N THR A 83 5.53 -7.33 -20.31
CA THR A 83 6.18 -8.42 -21.01
C THR A 83 5.98 -8.19 -22.50
N GLU A 84 7.05 -7.85 -23.23
CA GLU A 84 7.08 -7.82 -24.70
C GLU A 84 6.96 -9.24 -25.28
N GLU A 85 5.87 -9.95 -24.98
CA GLU A 85 5.54 -11.20 -25.63
C GLU A 85 4.43 -10.93 -26.64
N ARG A 86 4.88 -10.73 -27.90
CA ARG A 86 4.15 -10.57 -29.17
C ARG A 86 4.32 -9.20 -29.83
N ALA A 87 5.56 -8.95 -30.26
CA ALA A 87 5.81 -8.23 -31.51
C ALA A 87 6.73 -9.03 -32.43
N LYS A 88 6.51 -10.34 -32.55
CA LYS A 88 6.96 -11.07 -33.74
C LYS A 88 5.77 -11.15 -34.69
N LYS A 89 5.86 -10.32 -35.74
CA LYS A 89 5.05 -10.39 -36.96
C LYS A 89 5.08 -11.80 -37.54
#